data_AF-A0A1H9GIY5-F1
#
_entry.id   AF-A0A1H9GIY5-F1
#
_cell.length_a   1.000
_cell.length_b   1.000
_cell.length_c   1.000
_cell.angle_alpha   90.00
_cell.angle_beta   90.00
_cell.angle_gamma   90.00
#
_symmetry.space_group_name_H-M   'P 1'
#
loop_
_entity.id
_entity.type
_entity.pdbx_description
1 polymer ?
#
loop_
_entity_poly.entity_id
_entity_poly.type
_entity_poly.pdbx_seq_one_letter_code
_entity_poly.pdbx_strand_id
1 'polypeptide(L)'
;MQTHVIDPAALIRLRRRQPLADVVSIPGDWMQRAATLPGKALQTAVAIASLAATYKTHTIDLSPQSLARFGLQPKQAHRALTILVRSGLVSAQRCQRRAPRVTLIGRGHAGLAA
;
A
#
# COMPACT_ATOMS: atom_id res chain seq x y z
N MET A 1 2.64 -5.89 -40.20
CA MET A 1 2.51 -5.27 -38.86
C MET A 1 1.66 -6.24 -38.03
N GLN A 2 2.30 -7.09 -37.22
CA GLN A 2 1.65 -8.20 -36.54
C GLN A 2 1.44 -7.82 -35.07
N THR A 3 0.19 -7.59 -34.69
CA THR A 3 -0.18 -7.19 -33.32
C THR A 3 -0.09 -8.41 -32.41
N HIS A 4 0.94 -8.43 -31.57
CA HIS A 4 1.11 -9.46 -30.54
C HIS A 4 0.04 -9.24 -29.46
N VAL A 5 -1.08 -9.95 -29.57
CA VAL A 5 -2.11 -10.02 -28.53
C VAL A 5 -1.49 -10.78 -27.36
N ILE A 6 -1.16 -10.08 -26.28
CA ILE A 6 -0.70 -10.71 -25.04
C ILE A 6 -1.88 -11.48 -24.46
N ASP A 7 -1.74 -12.80 -24.38
CA ASP A 7 -2.74 -13.68 -23.77
C ASP A 7 -2.79 -13.43 -22.25
N PRO A 8 -3.94 -13.00 -21.69
CA PRO A 8 -4.06 -12.69 -20.26
C PRO A 8 -3.93 -13.94 -19.37
N ALA A 9 -3.98 -15.15 -19.93
CA ALA A 9 -3.82 -16.39 -19.18
C ALA A 9 -2.35 -16.87 -19.11
N ALA A 10 -1.44 -16.26 -19.87
CA ALA A 10 0.01 -16.51 -19.78
C ALA A 10 0.66 -15.80 -18.58
N LEU A 11 -0.09 -15.58 -17.50
CA LEU A 11 0.41 -15.00 -16.27
C LEU A 11 1.42 -15.95 -15.62
N ILE A 12 2.67 -15.50 -15.63
CA ILE A 12 3.84 -16.05 -14.95
C ILE A 12 3.41 -16.75 -13.65
N ARG A 13 3.48 -18.09 -13.61
CA ARG A 13 3.37 -18.85 -12.35
C ARG A 13 4.62 -18.59 -11.53
N LEU A 14 4.66 -17.44 -10.86
CA LEU A 14 5.72 -17.13 -9.90
C LEU A 14 5.66 -18.18 -8.79
N ARG A 15 6.67 -19.05 -8.77
CA ARG A 15 6.95 -20.02 -7.73
C ARG A 15 6.88 -19.29 -6.38
N ARG A 16 5.98 -19.71 -5.48
CA ARG A 16 5.85 -19.16 -4.12
C ARG A 16 7.21 -19.26 -3.42
N ARG A 17 8.00 -18.19 -3.46
CA ARG A 17 9.17 -18.04 -2.58
C ARG A 17 8.61 -17.71 -1.21
N GLN A 18 8.90 -18.54 -0.22
CA GLN A 18 8.54 -18.28 1.17
C GLN A 18 9.04 -16.88 1.57
N PRO A 19 8.20 -16.06 2.22
CA PRO A 19 8.64 -14.76 2.71
C PRO A 19 9.68 -14.96 3.81
N LEU A 20 10.76 -14.19 3.72
CA LEU A 20 11.72 -14.00 4.80
C LEU A 20 10.92 -13.48 6.02
N ALA A 21 10.92 -14.23 7.12
CA ALA A 21 9.95 -14.13 8.22
C ALA A 21 9.78 -12.74 8.88
N ASP A 22 10.68 -11.80 8.60
CA ASP A 22 10.72 -10.46 9.19
C ASP A 22 10.43 -9.31 8.22
N VAL A 23 10.16 -9.59 6.95
CA VAL A 23 9.73 -8.57 6.00
C VAL A 23 8.21 -8.49 6.04
N VAL A 24 7.67 -7.28 6.28
CA VAL A 24 6.26 -6.97 6.06
C VAL A 24 5.92 -7.33 4.61
N SER A 25 5.37 -8.53 4.41
CA SER A 25 4.98 -9.02 3.11
C SER A 25 3.65 -8.38 2.76
N ILE A 26 3.67 -7.49 1.78
CA ILE A 26 2.46 -6.84 1.32
C ILE A 26 1.84 -7.74 0.25
N PRO A 27 0.61 -8.25 0.46
CA PRO A 27 -0.01 -9.18 -0.46
C PRO A 27 -0.07 -8.58 -1.87
N GLY A 28 0.23 -9.37 -2.89
CA GLY A 28 0.10 -8.94 -4.30
C GLY A 28 -1.30 -8.38 -4.59
N ASP A 29 -2.34 -9.02 -4.04
CA ASP A 29 -3.72 -8.55 -4.14
C ASP A 29 -3.95 -7.16 -3.52
N TRP A 30 -3.21 -6.80 -2.47
CA TRP A 30 -3.31 -5.50 -1.83
C TRP A 30 -2.78 -4.42 -2.77
N MET A 31 -1.63 -4.67 -3.41
CA MET A 31 -1.07 -3.78 -4.43
C MET A 31 -1.97 -3.69 -5.66
N GLN A 32 -2.54 -4.81 -6.11
CA GLN A 32 -3.48 -4.82 -7.23
C GLN A 32 -4.73 -3.99 -6.92
N ARG A 33 -5.30 -4.12 -5.73
CA ARG A 33 -6.43 -3.28 -5.28
C ARG A 33 -6.04 -1.81 -5.14
N ALA A 34 -4.80 -1.49 -4.77
CA ALA A 34 -4.33 -0.10 -4.74
C ALA A 34 -4.12 0.47 -6.15
N ALA A 35 -3.72 -0.37 -7.11
CA ALA A 35 -3.48 -0.01 -8.50
C ALA A 35 -4.76 0.33 -9.27
N THR A 36 -5.91 -0.25 -8.90
CA THR A 36 -7.20 0.08 -9.52
C THR A 36 -7.81 1.38 -9.00
N LEU A 37 -7.22 2.00 -7.97
CA LEU A 37 -7.73 3.23 -7.37
C LEU A 37 -7.21 4.48 -8.11
N PRO A 38 -8.05 5.51 -8.29
CA PRO A 38 -7.68 6.67 -9.08
C PRO A 38 -6.62 7.57 -8.41
N GLY A 39 -5.95 8.36 -9.23
CA GLY A 39 -5.00 9.38 -8.80
C GLY A 39 -3.66 8.80 -8.32
N LYS A 40 -3.25 9.19 -7.11
CA LYS A 40 -1.94 8.81 -6.52
C LYS A 40 -2.05 7.70 -5.47
N ALA A 41 -3.12 6.91 -5.53
CA ALA A 41 -3.40 5.85 -4.56
C ALA A 41 -2.30 4.78 -4.54
N LEU A 42 -1.92 4.22 -5.70
CA LEU A 42 -0.83 3.25 -5.80
C LEU A 42 0.51 3.81 -5.31
N GLN A 43 0.86 5.02 -5.72
CA GLN A 43 2.12 5.66 -5.32
C GLN A 43 2.17 5.89 -3.80
N THR A 44 1.04 6.28 -3.20
CA THR A 44 0.90 6.43 -1.74
C THR A 44 0.96 5.08 -1.03
N ALA A 45 0.33 4.05 -1.61
CA ALA A 45 0.37 2.68 -1.12
C ALA A 45 1.81 2.13 -1.11
N VAL A 46 2.58 2.35 -2.17
CA VAL A 46 4.01 2.00 -2.26
C VAL A 46 4.85 2.78 -1.24
N ALA A 47 4.56 4.06 -1.01
CA ALA A 47 5.24 4.84 0.01
C ALA A 47 5.02 4.26 1.42
N ILE A 48 3.76 3.97 1.76
CA ILE A 48 3.38 3.37 3.05
C ILE A 48 4.05 1.99 3.20
N ALA A 49 3.97 1.18 2.15
CA ALA A 49 4.58 -0.14 2.07
C ALA A 49 6.08 -0.14 2.35
N SER A 50 6.81 0.73 1.65
CA SER A 50 8.26 0.84 1.74
C SER A 50 8.69 1.34 3.13
N LEU A 51 7.97 2.31 3.69
CA LEU A 51 8.22 2.79 5.05
C LEU A 51 7.95 1.70 6.09
N ALA A 52 6.83 0.99 5.99
CA ALA A 52 6.50 -0.12 6.88
C ALA A 52 7.56 -1.23 6.86
N ALA A 53 8.08 -1.58 5.67
CA ALA A 53 9.16 -2.55 5.53
C ALA A 53 10.49 -2.02 6.11
N THR A 54 10.80 -0.73 5.92
CA THR A 54 12.02 -0.10 6.45
C THR A 54 12.02 -0.07 7.98
N TYR A 55 10.88 0.30 8.58
CA TYR A 55 10.72 0.41 10.03
C TYR A 55 10.24 -0.89 10.69
N LYS A 56 10.09 -1.98 9.92
CA LYS A 56 9.54 -3.28 10.37
C LYS A 56 8.28 -3.14 11.24
N THR A 57 7.39 -2.23 10.85
CA THR A 57 6.18 -1.90 11.61
C THR A 57 4.97 -1.82 10.69
N HIS A 58 3.82 -2.21 11.20
CA HIS A 58 2.54 -2.09 10.50
C HIS A 58 1.92 -0.70 10.65
N THR A 59 2.41 0.11 11.59
CA THR A 59 1.92 1.45 11.88
C THR A 59 3.04 2.46 11.70
N ILE A 60 2.84 3.42 10.80
CA ILE A 60 3.82 4.45 10.46
C ILE A 60 3.20 5.84 10.57
N ASP A 61 4.00 6.82 10.98
CA ASP A 61 3.61 8.22 10.92
C ASP A 61 4.02 8.79 9.54
N LEU A 62 3.04 9.23 8.74
CA LEU A 62 3.32 9.77 7.40
C LEU A 62 3.80 11.21 7.48
N SER A 63 5.13 11.39 7.55
CA SER A 63 5.74 12.71 7.47
C SER A 63 5.70 13.27 6.02
N PRO A 64 5.57 14.60 5.85
CA PRO A 64 5.69 15.23 4.53
C PRO A 64 7.02 14.94 3.83
N GLN A 65 8.11 14.86 4.59
CA GLN A 65 9.44 14.55 4.06
C GLN A 65 9.50 13.14 3.49
N SER A 66 8.93 12.15 4.21
CA SER A 66 8.86 10.77 3.73
C SER A 66 8.05 10.66 2.44
N LEU A 67 6.93 11.38 2.33
CA LEU A 67 6.09 11.42 1.13
C LEU A 67 6.79 12.09 -0.08
N ALA A 68 7.57 13.14 0.16
CA ALA A 68 8.32 13.83 -0.88
C ALA A 68 9.35 12.93 -1.57
N ARG A 69 9.94 11.96 -0.86
CA ARG A 69 10.86 10.95 -1.43
C ARG A 69 10.19 10.08 -2.49
N PHE A 70 8.87 9.92 -2.40
CA PHE A 70 8.08 9.22 -3.40
C PHE A 70 7.45 10.18 -4.40
N GLY A 71 7.81 11.47 -4.42
CA GLY A 71 7.24 12.48 -5.32
C GLY A 71 5.78 12.83 -5.03
N LEU A 72 5.32 12.63 -3.78
CA LEU A 72 3.95 12.94 -3.36
C LEU A 72 3.88 14.30 -2.67
N GLN A 73 3.04 15.19 -3.21
CA GLN A 73 2.71 16.43 -2.52
C GLN A 73 1.71 16.17 -1.38
N PRO A 74 1.73 16.94 -0.27
CA PRO A 74 0.85 16.72 0.88
C PRO A 74 -0.64 16.64 0.52
N LYS A 75 -1.11 17.51 -0.39
CA LYS A 75 -2.49 17.53 -0.87
C LYS A 75 -2.87 16.26 -1.64
N GLN A 76 -1.95 15.74 -2.46
CA GLN A 76 -2.15 14.51 -3.23
C GLN A 76 -2.14 13.29 -2.30
N ALA A 77 -1.19 13.24 -1.37
CA ALA A 77 -1.11 12.20 -0.35
C ALA A 77 -2.37 12.17 0.52
N HIS A 78 -2.91 13.33 0.92
CA HIS A 78 -4.16 13.38 1.69
C HIS A 78 -5.36 12.81 0.92
N ARG A 79 -5.50 13.16 -0.37
CA ARG A 79 -6.56 12.61 -1.24
C ARG A 79 -6.39 11.11 -1.42
N ALA A 80 -5.20 10.66 -1.78
CA ALA A 80 -4.87 9.25 -1.96
C ALA A 80 -5.08 8.44 -0.68
N LEU A 81 -4.66 8.95 0.48
CA LEU A 81 -4.86 8.31 1.78
C LEU A 81 -6.36 8.18 2.11
N THR A 82 -7.16 9.19 1.79
CA THR A 82 -8.63 9.11 1.96
C THR A 82 -9.22 7.97 1.12
N ILE A 83 -8.76 7.82 -0.13
CA ILE A 83 -9.21 6.75 -1.04
C ILE A 83 -8.76 5.37 -0.51
N LEU A 84 -7.52 5.25 -0.04
CA LEU A 84 -6.98 4.00 0.53
C LEU A 84 -7.70 3.58 1.83
N VAL A 85 -8.10 4.54 2.66
CA VAL A 85 -8.91 4.28 3.86
C VAL A 85 -10.29 3.79 3.46
N ARG A 86 -10.94 4.48 2.51
CA ARG A 86 -12.27 4.09 2.01
C ARG A 86 -12.27 2.72 1.33
N SER A 87 -11.17 2.30 0.72
CA SER A 87 -11.04 0.97 0.12
C SER A 87 -10.69 -0.13 1.12
N GLY A 88 -10.50 0.21 2.41
CA GLY A 88 -10.17 -0.74 3.48
C GLY A 88 -8.77 -1.34 3.35
N LEU A 89 -7.87 -0.69 2.61
CA LEU A 89 -6.48 -1.14 2.46
C LEU A 89 -5.59 -0.65 3.61
N VAL A 90 -5.93 0.50 4.19
CA VAL A 90 -5.22 1.11 5.32
C VAL A 90 -6.22 1.72 6.29
N SER A 91 -5.85 1.81 7.55
CA SER A 91 -6.51 2.68 8.53
C SER A 91 -5.65 3.91 8.75
N ALA A 92 -6.25 5.08 8.94
CA ALA A 92 -5.52 6.31 9.24
C ALA A 92 -6.15 7.03 10.42
N GLN A 93 -5.38 7.16 11.50
CA GLN A 93 -5.73 8.01 12.63
C GLN A 93 -5.18 9.41 12.38
N ARG A 94 -6.10 10.36 12.16
CA ARG A 94 -5.76 11.76 11.92
C ARG A 94 -5.82 12.52 13.24
N CYS A 95 -4.68 12.96 13.74
CA CYS A 95 -4.61 13.85 14.89
C CYS A 95 -4.50 15.30 14.41
N GLN A 96 -5.33 16.20 14.96
CA GLN A 96 -5.20 17.63 14.70
C GLN A 96 -3.77 18.08 15.08
N ARG A 97 -3.08 18.72 14.12
CA ARG A 97 -1.69 19.23 14.24
C ARG A 97 -0.57 18.17 14.29
N ARG A 98 -0.81 16.89 13.99
CA ARG A 98 0.26 15.86 13.88
C ARG A 98 0.21 15.11 12.55
N ALA A 99 1.33 14.49 12.18
CA ALA A 99 1.39 13.60 11.01
C ALA A 99 0.34 12.48 11.16
N PRO A 100 -0.42 12.15 10.10
CA PRO A 100 -1.41 11.09 10.18
C PRO A 100 -0.70 9.76 10.43
N ARG A 101 -1.16 9.05 11.46
CA ARG A 101 -0.70 7.71 11.80
C ARG A 101 -1.47 6.72 10.93
N VAL A 102 -0.75 5.96 10.11
CA VAL A 102 -1.33 5.03 9.14
C VAL A 102 -0.97 3.62 9.50
N THR A 103 -1.98 2.76 9.59
CA THR A 103 -1.84 1.33 9.86
C THR A 103 -2.21 0.54 8.61
N LEU A 104 -1.32 -0.36 8.19
CA LEU A 104 -1.57 -1.28 7.09
C LEU A 104 -2.56 -2.36 7.52
N ILE A 105 -3.67 -2.50 6.79
CA ILE A 105 -4.63 -3.58 7.02
C ILE A 105 -4.19 -4.76 6.16
N GLY A 106 -3.39 -5.65 6.76
CA GLY A 106 -3.01 -6.91 6.13
C GLY A 106 -4.20 -7.87 6.12
N ARG A 107 -4.40 -8.59 5.02
CA ARG A 107 -5.33 -9.73 4.89
C ARG A 107 -4.86 -10.96 5.71
N GLY A 108 -4.25 -10.71 6.87
CA GLY A 108 -3.77 -11.66 7.86
C GLY A 108 -4.35 -11.40 9.26
N HIS A 109 -5.48 -10.70 9.36
CA HIS A 109 -6.33 -10.74 10.56
C HIS A 109 -7.33 -11.90 10.44
N ALA A 110 -6.83 -13.13 10.30
CA ALA A 110 -7.61 -14.28 10.72
C ALA A 110 -7.62 -14.26 12.25
N GLY A 111 -8.68 -13.73 12.86
CA GLY A 111 -8.88 -13.77 14.32
C GLY A 111 -8.78 -12.42 15.02
N LEU A 112 -9.78 -11.58 14.83
CA LEU A 112 -10.39 -10.77 15.89
C LEU A 112 -11.87 -10.59 15.51
N ALA A 113 -12.51 -11.74 15.27
CA ALA A 113 -13.95 -11.87 15.45
C ALA A 113 -14.13 -12.14 16.95
N ALA A 114 -14.70 -11.15 17.64
CA ALA A 114 -15.48 -11.40 18.85
C ALA A 114 -16.79 -12.08 18.47
#